data_AF-A0A3B9AL13-F1
#
_entry.id   AF-A0A3B9AL13-F1
#
_cell.length_a   1.000
_cell.length_b   1.000
_cell.length_c   1.000
_cell.angle_alpha   90.00
_cell.angle_beta   90.00
_cell.angle_gamma   90.00
#
_symmetry.space_group_name_H-M   'P 1'
#
loop_
_entity.id
_entity.type
_entity.pdbx_description
1 polymer ?
#
loop_
_entity_poly.entity_id
_entity_poly.type
_entity_poly.pdbx_seq_one_letter_code
_entity_poly.pdbx_strand_id
1 'polypeptide(L)'
;MAQINWVFLDDFGGRHKVGLYHGDRSGHVMLHCNLKVVQIDFSVKDSKMYSFFIEDELCEVILEKRKDGAFAYEFRVNKKIDTPRNRVRRVQEGKNRKYMAFIVGGLVLLLAGAFVGLKWYGHSQELKRMALTSVVSHYSKDNMKRLVSEGKRTIARLHLSQNSGTKEQTITYALLALDSLMEQGDFKVPNTQPILLPSGFPFAEGDEFEAIYLPSDPAVHRVDFFQPSRNTTSRYISLATTAEKAMHPATNPERSVCRVLTAAEYSGWPVLAHFIFQDKTPDENKRFNQASYHKFWEYPDLQKAVVRNCSN
;
A
#
# COMPACT_ATOMS: atom_id res chain seq x y z
N MET A 1 2.28 43.77 -54.95
CA MET A 1 3.57 44.24 -54.42
C MET A 1 3.62 43.74 -53.00
N ALA A 2 4.63 42.95 -52.64
CA ALA A 2 4.75 42.40 -51.29
C ALA A 2 5.81 43.16 -50.48
N GLN A 3 5.41 43.65 -49.30
CA GLN A 3 6.32 44.13 -48.28
C GLN A 3 6.01 43.41 -46.98
N ILE A 4 6.96 42.65 -46.47
CA ILE A 4 6.79 41.78 -45.31
C ILE A 4 7.88 42.10 -44.30
N ASN A 5 7.52 42.06 -43.02
CA ASN A 5 8.46 42.26 -41.93
C ASN A 5 8.33 41.12 -40.92
N TRP A 6 9.48 40.64 -40.45
CA TRP A 6 9.61 39.73 -39.32
C TRP A 6 10.39 40.41 -38.19
N VAL A 7 10.15 39.93 -36.99
CA VAL A 7 10.92 40.31 -35.81
C VAL A 7 11.67 39.07 -35.35
N PHE A 8 13.01 39.14 -35.39
CA PHE A 8 13.90 38.16 -34.82
C PHE A 8 14.39 38.67 -33.46
N LEU A 9 14.34 37.81 -32.45
CA LEU A 9 14.90 38.07 -31.12
C LEU A 9 16.15 37.22 -30.98
N ASP A 10 17.29 37.86 -30.71
CA ASP A 10 18.53 37.15 -30.43
C ASP A 10 18.53 36.59 -28.99
N ASP A 11 19.54 35.79 -28.68
CA ASP A 11 19.67 35.14 -27.37
C ASP A 11 20.10 36.12 -26.24
N PHE A 12 20.43 37.36 -26.56
CA PHE A 12 20.75 38.46 -25.63
C PHE A 12 19.57 39.43 -25.44
N GLY A 13 18.42 39.18 -26.08
CA GLY A 13 17.24 40.04 -26.05
C GLY A 13 17.26 41.20 -27.07
N GLY A 14 18.25 41.24 -27.96
CA GLY A 14 18.32 42.15 -29.09
C GLY A 14 17.20 41.87 -30.10
N ARG A 15 16.52 42.94 -30.51
CA ARG A 15 15.38 42.87 -31.43
C ARG A 15 15.80 43.33 -32.82
N HIS A 16 15.72 42.42 -33.80
CA HIS A 16 16.09 42.68 -35.19
C HIS A 16 14.84 42.65 -36.08
N LYS A 17 14.58 43.77 -36.78
CA LYS A 17 13.50 43.88 -37.76
C LYS A 17 14.02 43.50 -39.14
N VAL A 18 13.64 42.32 -39.61
CA VAL A 18 13.97 41.83 -40.95
C VAL A 18 12.83 42.19 -41.88
N GLY A 19 13.09 43.00 -42.90
CA GLY A 19 12.10 43.33 -43.93
C GLY A 19 12.50 42.78 -45.29
N LEU A 20 11.49 42.35 -46.03
CA LEU A 20 11.55 41.93 -47.41
C LEU A 20 10.62 42.83 -48.23
N TYR A 21 11.17 43.40 -49.28
CA TYR A 21 10.40 43.96 -50.38
C TYR A 21 10.56 43.03 -51.60
N HIS A 22 9.45 42.71 -52.25
CA HIS A 22 9.43 41.99 -53.51
C HIS A 22 8.40 42.61 -54.46
N GLY A 23 8.88 43.14 -55.59
CA GLY A 23 8.04 43.77 -56.61
C GLY A 23 7.42 42.75 -57.55
N ASP A 24 6.10 42.51 -57.46
CA ASP A 24 5.39 41.49 -58.25
C ASP A 24 5.58 41.58 -59.77
N ARG A 25 5.76 42.79 -60.33
CA ARG A 25 5.95 43.02 -61.77
C ARG A 25 7.43 43.10 -62.17
N SER A 26 8.25 43.73 -61.33
CA SER A 26 9.68 43.97 -61.61
C SER A 26 10.57 42.81 -61.17
N GLY A 27 10.10 41.93 -60.29
CA GLY A 27 10.89 40.89 -59.63
C GLY A 27 12.02 41.45 -58.76
N HIS A 28 11.96 42.73 -58.39
CA HIS A 28 13.02 43.34 -57.58
C HIS A 28 12.85 42.95 -56.12
N VAL A 29 13.91 42.38 -55.54
CA VAL A 29 13.97 41.93 -54.16
C VAL A 29 14.94 42.82 -53.39
N MET A 30 14.53 43.24 -52.20
CA MET A 30 15.37 43.94 -51.25
C MET A 30 15.14 43.37 -49.85
N LEU A 31 16.20 42.90 -49.22
CA LEU A 31 16.22 42.49 -47.82
C LEU A 31 16.93 43.54 -46.98
N HIS A 32 16.33 43.89 -45.86
CA HIS A 32 16.94 44.79 -44.89
C HIS A 32 16.80 44.26 -43.48
N CYS A 33 17.79 44.52 -42.63
CA CYS A 33 17.76 44.24 -41.20
C CYS A 33 17.99 45.57 -40.45
N ASN A 34 17.07 45.96 -39.57
CA ASN A 34 17.13 47.22 -38.82
C ASN A 34 17.42 48.44 -39.72
N LEU A 35 16.69 48.54 -40.84
CA LEU A 35 16.82 49.59 -41.87
C LEU A 35 18.13 49.58 -42.67
N LYS A 36 19.06 48.65 -42.39
CA LYS A 36 20.26 48.44 -43.21
C LYS A 36 19.98 47.40 -44.29
N VAL A 37 20.28 47.72 -45.53
CA VAL A 37 20.14 46.78 -46.65
C VAL A 37 21.16 45.66 -46.49
N VAL A 38 20.69 44.43 -46.53
CA VAL A 38 21.51 43.21 -46.40
C VAL A 38 21.70 42.54 -47.75
N GLN A 39 20.67 42.56 -48.60
CA GLN A 39 20.72 41.96 -49.94
C GLN A 39 19.81 42.72 -50.89
N ILE A 40 20.25 42.90 -52.13
CA ILE A 40 19.42 43.35 -53.26
C ILE A 40 19.57 42.32 -54.38
N ASP A 41 18.48 42.07 -55.10
CA ASP A 41 18.48 41.21 -56.28
C ASP A 41 17.41 41.69 -57.26
N PHE A 42 17.67 41.55 -58.56
CA PHE A 42 16.79 42.07 -59.60
C PHE A 42 16.23 40.93 -60.45
N SER A 43 15.00 41.10 -60.92
CA SER A 43 14.34 40.17 -61.84
C SER A 43 14.16 38.74 -61.29
N VAL A 44 13.94 38.61 -59.99
CA VAL A 44 13.63 37.35 -59.29
C VAL A 44 12.19 36.95 -59.62
N LYS A 45 12.02 36.00 -60.54
CA LYS A 45 10.71 35.53 -61.01
C LYS A 45 10.38 34.10 -60.60
N ASP A 46 11.29 33.43 -59.91
CA ASP A 46 11.16 32.04 -59.43
C ASP A 46 11.63 31.92 -57.97
N SER A 47 11.40 30.76 -57.37
CA SER A 47 11.75 30.50 -55.97
C SER A 47 13.24 30.73 -55.72
N LYS A 48 13.57 31.44 -54.64
CA LYS A 48 14.96 31.75 -54.27
C LYS A 48 15.11 31.84 -52.76
N MET A 49 16.28 31.47 -52.27
CA MET A 49 16.65 31.56 -50.87
C MET A 49 17.83 32.52 -50.72
N TYR A 50 17.75 33.37 -49.70
CA TYR A 50 18.83 34.25 -49.30
C TYR A 50 19.24 33.92 -47.88
N SER A 51 20.55 33.79 -47.66
CA SER A 51 21.12 33.49 -46.36
C SER A 51 22.00 34.66 -45.92
N PHE A 52 21.85 35.09 -44.67
CA PHE A 52 22.67 36.15 -44.08
C PHE A 52 22.77 35.94 -42.58
N PHE A 53 23.80 36.53 -41.96
CA PHE A 53 23.99 36.44 -40.52
C PHE A 53 23.30 37.59 -39.81
N ILE A 54 22.63 37.28 -38.70
CA ILE A 54 22.28 38.24 -37.65
C ILE A 54 23.05 37.78 -36.41
N GLU A 55 24.04 38.58 -36.00
CA GLU A 55 25.03 38.16 -35.00
C GLU A 55 25.65 36.80 -35.40
N ASP A 56 25.58 35.78 -34.55
CA ASP A 56 26.12 34.43 -34.79
C ASP A 56 25.09 33.44 -35.40
N GLU A 57 23.86 33.90 -35.69
CA GLU A 57 22.80 33.06 -36.23
C GLU A 57 22.70 33.21 -37.76
N LEU A 58 22.70 32.07 -38.45
CA LEU A 58 22.47 32.02 -39.88
C LEU A 58 20.97 32.06 -40.16
N CYS A 59 20.50 33.19 -40.67
CA CYS A 59 19.11 33.40 -41.03
C CYS A 59 18.90 33.18 -42.52
N GLU A 60 17.72 32.67 -42.86
CA GLU A 60 17.32 32.42 -44.24
C GLU A 60 15.98 33.10 -44.52
N VAL A 61 15.90 33.82 -45.63
CA VAL A 61 14.63 34.29 -46.21
C VAL A 61 14.37 33.50 -47.47
N ILE A 62 13.21 32.85 -47.53
CA ILE A 62 12.81 31.95 -48.60
C ILE A 62 11.64 32.58 -49.34
N LEU A 63 11.81 32.74 -50.64
CA LEU A 63 10.76 33.10 -51.59
C LEU A 63 10.37 31.81 -52.30
N GLU A 64 9.14 31.36 -52.12
CA GLU A 64 8.63 30.15 -52.77
C GLU A 64 7.49 30.52 -53.72
N LYS A 65 7.71 30.30 -55.01
CA LYS A 65 6.69 30.47 -56.05
C LYS A 65 5.73 29.29 -56.02
N ARG A 66 4.46 29.59 -55.77
CA ARG A 66 3.36 28.64 -55.76
C ARG A 66 2.86 28.36 -57.19
N LYS A 67 2.10 27.27 -57.33
CA LYS A 67 1.55 26.82 -58.63
C LYS A 67 0.58 27.82 -59.28
N ASP A 68 -0.02 28.69 -58.47
CA ASP A 68 -0.91 29.79 -58.91
C ASP A 68 -0.14 31.04 -59.36
N GLY A 69 1.20 31.02 -59.31
CA GLY A 69 2.06 32.15 -59.65
C GLY A 69 2.26 33.15 -58.51
N ALA A 70 1.63 32.95 -57.35
CA ALA A 70 1.87 33.77 -56.16
C ALA A 70 3.16 33.36 -55.45
N PHE A 71 3.71 34.25 -54.61
CA PHE A 71 4.88 33.97 -53.79
C PHE A 71 4.51 33.83 -52.31
N ALA A 72 5.05 32.79 -51.67
CA ALA A 72 5.11 32.66 -50.23
C ALA A 72 6.47 33.12 -49.72
N TYR A 73 6.48 33.64 -48.49
CA TYR A 73 7.68 34.20 -47.89
C TYR A 73 7.84 33.65 -46.47
N GLU A 74 9.02 33.11 -46.19
CA GLU A 74 9.35 32.55 -44.89
C GLU A 74 10.68 33.12 -44.40
N PHE A 75 10.74 33.45 -43.12
CA PHE A 75 11.99 33.72 -42.41
C PHE A 75 12.24 32.59 -41.41
N ARG A 76 13.42 31.97 -41.48
CA ARG A 76 13.80 30.91 -40.55
C ARG A 76 15.26 31.01 -40.12
N VAL A 77 15.55 30.51 -38.94
CA VAL A 77 16.93 30.36 -38.43
C VAL A 77 17.42 28.96 -38.75
N ASN A 78 18.55 28.85 -39.45
CA ASN A 78 19.12 27.56 -39.79
C ASN A 78 19.93 26.98 -38.62
N LYS A 79 19.26 26.10 -37.86
CA LYS A 79 19.86 25.40 -36.71
C LYS A 79 20.66 24.14 -37.08
N LYS A 80 20.63 23.73 -38.35
CA LYS A 80 21.23 22.48 -38.83
C LYS A 80 22.69 22.68 -39.25
N ILE A 81 23.00 23.82 -39.86
CA ILE A 81 24.36 24.15 -40.32
C ILE A 81 25.28 24.37 -39.11
N ASP A 82 26.55 24.05 -39.28
CA ASP A 82 27.58 24.08 -38.23
C ASP A 82 28.12 25.49 -37.96
N THR A 83 27.27 26.36 -37.40
CA THR A 83 27.67 27.68 -36.89
C THR A 83 28.24 27.57 -35.47
N PRO A 84 29.10 28.50 -35.01
CA PRO A 84 29.59 28.53 -33.63
C PRO A 84 28.47 28.43 -32.59
N ARG A 85 27.35 29.13 -32.83
CA ARG A 85 26.17 29.09 -31.96
C ARG A 85 25.48 27.72 -31.94
N ASN A 86 25.32 27.09 -33.09
CA ASN A 86 24.72 25.76 -33.17
C ASN A 86 25.57 24.67 -32.49
N ARG A 87 26.92 24.80 -32.48
CA ARG A 87 27.80 23.87 -31.73
C ARG A 87 27.52 23.93 -30.22
N VAL A 88 27.48 25.14 -29.67
CA VAL A 88 27.21 25.36 -28.23
C VAL A 88 25.83 24.81 -27.84
N ARG A 89 24.81 25.10 -28.67
CA ARG A 89 23.44 24.60 -28.48
C ARG A 89 23.38 23.08 -28.41
N ARG A 90 24.02 22.36 -29.33
CA ARG A 90 24.04 20.87 -29.35
C ARG A 90 24.67 20.27 -28.09
N VAL A 91 25.75 20.88 -27.58
CA VAL A 91 26.40 20.41 -26.35
C VAL A 91 25.49 20.62 -25.14
N GLN A 92 24.85 21.79 -25.04
CA GLN A 92 23.92 22.11 -23.96
C GLN A 92 22.70 21.19 -23.98
N GLU A 93 22.08 20.99 -25.15
CA GLU A 93 20.95 20.08 -25.34
C GLU A 93 21.33 18.63 -25.01
N GLY A 94 22.52 18.19 -25.41
CA GLY A 94 23.04 16.86 -25.08
C GLY A 94 23.20 16.64 -23.57
N LYS A 95 23.71 17.65 -22.84
CA LYS A 95 23.79 17.61 -21.37
C LYS A 95 22.41 17.61 -20.73
N ASN A 96 21.52 18.52 -21.14
CA ASN A 96 20.16 18.61 -20.61
C ASN A 96 19.36 17.32 -20.83
N ARG A 97 19.50 16.68 -22.00
CA ARG A 97 18.85 15.40 -22.28
C ARG A 97 19.33 14.29 -21.35
N LYS A 98 20.63 14.24 -21.04
CA LYS A 98 21.19 13.29 -20.07
C LYS A 98 20.66 13.55 -18.67
N TYR A 99 20.66 14.80 -18.21
CA TYR A 99 20.09 15.16 -16.91
C TYR A 99 18.61 14.81 -16.79
N MET A 100 17.81 15.12 -17.83
CA MET A 100 16.40 14.74 -17.87
C MET A 100 16.20 13.23 -17.82
N ALA A 101 17.02 12.46 -18.56
CA ALA A 101 16.97 11.00 -18.50
C ALA A 101 17.30 10.47 -17.10
N PHE A 102 18.29 11.05 -16.41
CA PHE A 102 18.61 10.67 -15.02
C PHE A 102 17.49 10.99 -14.04
N ILE A 103 16.88 12.18 -14.16
CA ILE A 103 15.77 12.59 -13.27
C ILE A 103 14.56 11.67 -13.47
N VAL A 104 14.15 11.45 -14.72
CA VAL A 104 13.00 10.58 -15.04
C VAL A 104 13.29 9.15 -14.60
N GLY A 105 14.49 8.63 -14.90
CA GLY A 105 14.89 7.29 -14.46
C GLY A 105 14.91 7.12 -12.95
N GLY A 106 15.43 8.11 -12.22
CA GLY A 106 15.44 8.13 -10.76
C GLY A 106 14.03 8.13 -10.15
N LEU A 107 13.11 8.92 -10.71
CA LEU A 107 11.72 8.97 -10.26
C LEU A 107 11.02 7.62 -10.44
N VAL A 108 11.20 6.97 -11.60
CA VAL A 108 10.60 5.66 -11.90
C VAL A 108 11.11 4.58 -10.93
N LEU A 109 12.42 4.56 -10.67
CA LEU A 109 13.01 3.63 -9.71
C LEU A 109 12.48 3.85 -8.28
N LEU A 110 12.34 5.10 -7.86
CA LEU A 110 11.80 5.45 -6.55
C LEU A 110 10.35 4.96 -6.39
N LEU A 111 9.50 5.22 -7.39
CA LEU A 111 8.11 4.76 -7.39
C LEU A 111 8.01 3.23 -7.40
N ALA A 112 8.85 2.54 -8.19
CA ALA A 112 8.90 1.08 -8.20
C ALA A 112 9.32 0.52 -6.84
N GLY A 113 10.36 1.10 -6.22
CA GLY A 113 10.81 0.71 -4.87
C GLY A 113 9.71 0.92 -3.81
N ALA A 114 9.03 2.07 -3.85
CA ALA A 114 7.91 2.35 -2.95
C ALA A 114 6.75 1.36 -3.14
N PHE A 115 6.40 1.02 -4.38
CA PHE A 115 5.33 0.06 -4.67
C PHE A 115 5.66 -1.35 -4.15
N VAL A 116 6.89 -1.83 -4.38
CA VAL A 116 7.35 -3.12 -3.86
C VAL A 116 7.37 -3.11 -2.32
N GLY A 117 7.89 -2.03 -1.72
CA GLY A 117 7.90 -1.85 -0.27
C GLY A 117 6.50 -1.87 0.36
N LEU A 118 5.54 -1.17 -0.24
CA LEU A 118 4.14 -1.17 0.20
C LEU A 118 3.48 -2.55 0.08
N LYS A 119 3.72 -3.27 -1.02
CA LYS A 119 3.21 -4.64 -1.20
C LYS A 119 3.78 -5.61 -0.16
N TRP A 120 5.08 -5.54 0.10
CA TRP A 120 5.74 -6.37 1.11
C TRP A 120 5.25 -6.03 2.52
N TYR A 121 5.12 -4.75 2.85
CA TYR A 121 4.58 -4.29 4.13
C TYR A 121 3.14 -4.75 4.35
N GLY A 122 2.26 -4.59 3.36
CA GLY A 122 0.88 -5.05 3.44
C GLY A 122 0.79 -6.56 3.66
N HIS A 123 1.60 -7.35 2.94
CA HIS A 123 1.63 -8.80 3.11
C HIS A 123 2.13 -9.21 4.51
N SER A 124 3.16 -8.53 5.03
CA SER A 124 3.67 -8.76 6.38
C SER A 124 2.63 -8.45 7.46
N GLN A 125 1.85 -7.38 7.28
CA GLN A 125 0.79 -7.00 8.22
C GLN A 125 -0.38 -7.98 8.20
N GLU A 126 -0.79 -8.49 7.04
CA GLU A 126 -1.82 -9.53 6.94
C GLU A 126 -1.40 -10.81 7.67
N LEU A 127 -0.16 -11.26 7.47
CA LEU A 127 0.40 -12.42 8.18
C LEU A 127 0.36 -12.23 9.70
N LYS A 128 0.76 -11.04 10.20
CA LYS A 128 0.70 -10.71 11.63
C LYS A 128 -0.73 -10.74 12.16
N ARG A 129 -1.70 -10.15 11.44
CA ARG A 129 -3.11 -10.14 11.85
C ARG A 129 -3.73 -11.54 11.88
N MET A 130 -3.41 -12.37 10.89
CA MET A 130 -3.91 -13.74 10.83
C MET A 130 -3.30 -14.61 11.93
N ALA A 131 -2.00 -14.48 12.22
CA ALA A 131 -1.34 -15.18 13.32
C ALA A 131 -1.88 -14.80 14.70
N LEU A 132 -2.45 -13.59 14.86
CA LEU A 132 -3.08 -13.16 16.11
C LEU A 132 -4.45 -13.82 16.36
N THR A 133 -5.09 -14.36 15.32
CA THR A 133 -6.48 -14.86 15.39
C THR A 133 -6.60 -16.34 15.05
N SER A 134 -5.66 -16.88 14.28
CA SER A 134 -5.74 -18.21 13.71
C SER A 134 -4.35 -18.80 13.45
N VAL A 135 -4.28 -20.13 13.43
CA VAL A 135 -3.14 -20.86 12.86
C VAL A 135 -3.56 -21.35 11.48
N VAL A 136 -2.76 -21.01 10.46
CA VAL A 136 -2.96 -21.39 9.07
C VAL A 136 -1.83 -22.32 8.64
N SER A 137 -2.16 -23.51 8.19
CA SER A 137 -1.21 -24.44 7.60
C SER A 137 -1.02 -24.15 6.10
N HIS A 138 0.20 -24.35 5.60
CA HIS A 138 0.56 -24.13 4.19
C HIS A 138 0.04 -22.80 3.61
N TYR A 139 0.37 -21.70 4.29
CA TYR A 139 -0.10 -20.36 3.93
C TYR A 139 0.31 -19.95 2.50
N SER A 140 -0.69 -19.64 1.67
CA SER A 140 -0.51 -18.95 0.39
C SER A 140 -1.79 -18.17 0.05
N LYS A 141 -1.69 -17.13 -0.79
CA LYS A 141 -2.87 -16.35 -1.22
C LYS A 141 -3.89 -17.21 -1.96
N ASP A 142 -3.41 -18.19 -2.73
CA ASP A 142 -4.25 -19.11 -3.48
C ASP A 142 -4.98 -20.08 -2.55
N ASN A 143 -4.25 -20.70 -1.60
CA ASN A 143 -4.82 -21.58 -0.59
C ASN A 143 -5.86 -20.87 0.28
N MET A 144 -5.61 -19.61 0.66
CA MET A 144 -6.59 -18.81 1.40
C MET A 144 -7.85 -18.52 0.59
N LYS A 145 -7.70 -18.21 -0.71
CA LYS A 145 -8.85 -18.01 -1.61
C LYS A 145 -9.67 -19.28 -1.73
N ARG A 146 -9.00 -20.43 -1.90
CA ARG A 146 -9.63 -21.76 -1.97
C ARG A 146 -10.33 -22.12 -0.66
N LEU A 147 -9.71 -21.85 0.50
CA LEU A 147 -10.33 -22.11 1.80
C LEU A 147 -11.64 -21.34 1.98
N VAL A 148 -11.74 -20.14 1.42
CA VAL A 148 -12.97 -19.33 1.47
C VAL A 148 -14.04 -19.86 0.51
N SER A 149 -13.66 -20.33 -0.68
CA SER A 149 -14.63 -20.79 -1.69
C SER A 149 -15.05 -22.25 -1.56
N GLU A 150 -14.14 -23.13 -1.13
CA GLU A 150 -14.29 -24.59 -1.16
C GLU A 150 -14.14 -25.24 0.23
N GLY A 151 -13.76 -24.47 1.24
CA GLY A 151 -13.45 -24.99 2.57
C GLY A 151 -14.66 -25.60 3.26
N LYS A 152 -14.44 -26.72 3.95
CA LYS A 152 -15.43 -27.35 4.84
C LYS A 152 -15.10 -27.07 6.30
N ARG A 153 -16.14 -26.86 7.11
CA ARG A 153 -16.02 -26.62 8.55
C ARG A 153 -15.85 -27.93 9.30
N THR A 154 -15.02 -27.91 10.34
CA THR A 154 -14.77 -28.99 11.29
C THR A 154 -14.40 -28.37 12.65
N ILE A 155 -14.16 -29.22 13.65
CA ILE A 155 -13.55 -28.84 14.92
C ILE A 155 -12.08 -29.27 14.93
N ALA A 156 -11.20 -28.38 15.39
CA ALA A 156 -9.84 -28.69 15.77
C ALA A 156 -9.78 -28.91 17.29
N ARG A 157 -9.27 -30.06 17.72
CA ARG A 157 -9.03 -30.37 19.13
C ARG A 157 -7.54 -30.22 19.43
N LEU A 158 -7.22 -29.48 20.48
CA LEU A 158 -5.85 -29.17 20.88
C LEU A 158 -5.31 -30.20 21.89
N HIS A 159 -4.02 -30.50 21.75
CA HIS A 159 -3.27 -31.41 22.60
C HIS A 159 -1.90 -30.82 22.95
N LEU A 160 -1.47 -31.00 24.19
CA LEU A 160 -0.12 -30.59 24.60
C LEU A 160 0.89 -31.67 24.22
N SER A 161 1.83 -31.33 23.34
CA SER A 161 2.96 -32.18 23.02
C SER A 161 4.20 -31.72 23.79
N GLN A 162 4.76 -32.59 24.63
CA GLN A 162 6.01 -32.31 25.33
C GLN A 162 7.16 -33.02 24.62
N ASN A 163 7.96 -32.25 23.89
CA ASN A 163 9.18 -32.77 23.30
C ASN A 163 10.28 -32.81 24.36
N SER A 164 10.68 -34.01 24.80
CA SER A 164 11.51 -34.25 25.99
C SER A 164 12.95 -33.70 25.94
N GLY A 165 13.31 -32.94 24.89
CA GLY A 165 14.66 -32.39 24.68
C GLY A 165 14.76 -30.86 24.58
N THR A 166 13.64 -30.12 24.51
CA THR A 166 13.66 -28.67 24.30
C THR A 166 12.84 -27.92 25.35
N LYS A 167 13.31 -26.75 25.80
CA LYS A 167 12.55 -25.84 26.70
C LYS A 167 11.30 -25.22 26.06
N GLU A 168 10.99 -25.58 24.82
CA GLU A 168 9.85 -25.10 24.04
C GLU A 168 8.69 -26.09 24.16
N GLN A 169 7.51 -25.61 24.55
CA GLN A 169 6.27 -26.38 24.52
C GLN A 169 5.57 -26.19 23.18
N THR A 170 5.03 -27.26 22.62
CA THR A 170 4.26 -27.23 21.38
C THR A 170 2.83 -27.71 21.64
N ILE A 171 1.87 -26.99 21.07
CA ILE A 171 0.48 -27.45 21.04
C ILE A 171 0.25 -28.07 19.67
N THR A 172 -0.12 -29.34 19.64
CA THR A 172 -0.56 -30.05 18.44
C THR A 172 -2.09 -30.01 18.37
N TYR A 173 -2.64 -30.22 17.18
CA TYR A 173 -4.09 -30.31 17.02
C TYR A 173 -4.50 -31.31 15.95
N ALA A 174 -5.65 -31.94 16.18
CA ALA A 174 -6.28 -32.87 15.26
C ALA A 174 -7.63 -32.31 14.78
N LEU A 175 -7.92 -32.48 13.49
CA LEU A 175 -9.21 -32.08 12.91
C LEU A 175 -10.18 -33.26 13.02
N LEU A 176 -11.30 -33.08 13.71
CA LEU A 176 -12.25 -34.17 14.00
C LEU A 176 -13.00 -34.72 12.77
N ALA A 177 -13.06 -33.97 11.65
CA ALA A 177 -13.59 -34.46 10.38
C ALA A 177 -12.62 -35.39 9.64
N LEU A 178 -11.35 -35.40 10.06
CA LEU A 178 -10.32 -36.33 9.63
C LEU A 178 -10.13 -37.36 10.76
N ASP A 179 -9.38 -38.43 10.51
CA ASP A 179 -9.05 -39.39 11.57
C ASP A 179 -8.44 -38.64 12.77
N SER A 180 -9.16 -38.62 13.89
CA SER A 180 -8.82 -37.81 15.07
C SER A 180 -7.51 -38.23 15.73
N LEU A 181 -6.94 -39.37 15.33
CA LEU A 181 -5.65 -39.87 15.79
C LEU A 181 -4.46 -39.24 15.04
N MET A 182 -4.69 -38.56 13.91
CA MET A 182 -3.63 -37.93 13.14
C MET A 182 -3.51 -36.44 13.49
N GLU A 183 -2.35 -36.07 14.07
CA GLU A 183 -1.97 -34.67 14.24
C GLU A 183 -1.91 -33.98 12.87
N GLN A 184 -2.63 -32.86 12.72
CA GLN A 184 -2.73 -32.11 11.47
C GLN A 184 -1.77 -30.92 11.42
N GLY A 185 -1.33 -30.46 12.59
CA GLY A 185 -0.36 -29.39 12.70
C GLY A 185 -0.01 -29.08 14.15
N ASP A 186 0.96 -28.19 14.31
CA ASP A 186 1.47 -27.74 15.59
C ASP A 186 1.72 -26.23 15.58
N PHE A 187 1.81 -25.66 16.78
CA PHE A 187 2.33 -24.31 16.96
C PHE A 187 3.11 -24.18 18.27
N LYS A 188 4.14 -23.34 18.23
CA LYS A 188 5.00 -23.08 19.38
C LYS A 188 4.32 -22.12 20.35
N VAL A 189 4.42 -22.42 21.64
CA VAL A 189 3.95 -21.54 22.71
C VAL A 189 5.08 -21.22 23.70
N PRO A 190 5.11 -20.01 24.27
CA PRO A 190 6.03 -19.69 25.36
C PRO A 190 5.80 -20.64 26.54
N ASN A 191 6.89 -21.03 27.21
CA ASN A 191 6.83 -21.84 28.42
C ASN A 191 6.45 -20.96 29.63
N THR A 192 5.20 -20.51 29.65
CA THR A 192 4.59 -19.72 30.73
C THR A 192 3.47 -20.52 31.38
N GLN A 193 3.23 -20.31 32.68
CA GLN A 193 2.07 -20.86 33.36
C GLN A 193 1.12 -19.74 33.78
N PRO A 194 -0.16 -19.76 33.35
CA PRO A 194 -0.74 -20.69 32.37
C PRO A 194 -0.21 -20.45 30.94
N ILE A 195 -0.30 -21.48 30.08
CA ILE A 195 -0.03 -21.36 28.65
C ILE A 195 -1.18 -20.55 28.03
N LEU A 196 -0.86 -19.48 27.29
CA LEU A 196 -1.87 -18.63 26.66
C LEU A 196 -2.00 -18.96 25.16
N LEU A 197 -3.24 -19.21 24.73
CA LEU A 197 -3.58 -19.33 23.31
C LEU A 197 -3.51 -17.96 22.61
N PRO A 198 -3.47 -17.91 21.26
CA PRO A 198 -3.53 -16.63 20.52
C PRO A 198 -4.73 -15.75 20.87
N SER A 199 -5.86 -16.36 21.26
CA SER A 199 -7.04 -15.65 21.78
C SER A 199 -6.78 -14.90 23.10
N GLY A 200 -5.70 -15.24 23.81
CA GLY A 200 -5.33 -14.71 25.13
C GLY A 200 -5.90 -15.52 26.30
N PHE A 201 -6.60 -16.63 26.01
CA PHE A 201 -7.19 -17.50 27.01
C PHE A 201 -6.22 -18.61 27.45
N PRO A 202 -6.37 -19.13 28.69
CA PRO A 202 -5.55 -20.23 29.15
C PRO A 202 -5.91 -21.52 28.40
N PHE A 203 -4.89 -22.14 27.81
CA PHE A 203 -4.98 -23.45 27.19
C PHE A 203 -5.39 -24.51 28.21
N ALA A 204 -6.23 -25.44 27.79
CA ALA A 204 -6.45 -26.71 28.47
C ALA A 204 -6.45 -27.86 27.46
N GLU A 205 -6.03 -29.03 27.93
CA GLU A 205 -6.05 -30.26 27.14
C GLU A 205 -7.46 -30.55 26.63
N GLY A 206 -7.59 -30.82 25.33
CA GLY A 206 -8.86 -31.09 24.69
C GLY A 206 -9.70 -29.85 24.38
N ASP A 207 -9.15 -28.64 24.46
CA ASP A 207 -9.84 -27.45 23.95
C ASP A 207 -10.16 -27.59 22.46
N GLU A 208 -11.32 -27.07 22.06
CA GLU A 208 -11.89 -27.25 20.74
C GLU A 208 -12.25 -25.91 20.10
N PHE A 209 -11.87 -25.74 18.84
CA PHE A 209 -12.10 -24.53 18.07
C PHE A 209 -12.62 -24.85 16.66
N GLU A 210 -13.42 -23.96 16.07
CA GLU A 210 -13.80 -24.10 14.67
C GLU A 210 -12.57 -24.06 13.77
N ALA A 211 -12.54 -24.95 12.80
CA ALA A 211 -11.53 -24.99 11.77
C ALA A 211 -12.16 -25.16 10.39
N ILE A 212 -11.48 -24.65 9.37
CA ILE A 212 -11.86 -24.79 7.97
C ILE A 212 -10.71 -25.47 7.25
N TYR A 213 -10.99 -26.54 6.52
CA TYR A 213 -9.99 -27.29 5.75
C TYR A 213 -10.43 -27.44 4.29
N LEU A 214 -9.46 -27.65 3.39
CA LEU A 214 -9.74 -27.99 2.01
C LEU A 214 -10.01 -29.49 1.86
N PRO A 215 -11.17 -29.91 1.34
CA PRO A 215 -11.46 -31.33 1.16
C PRO A 215 -10.53 -32.02 0.15
N SER A 216 -10.06 -31.29 -0.85
CA SER A 216 -9.12 -31.79 -1.86
C SER A 216 -7.69 -31.94 -1.33
N ASP A 217 -7.34 -31.20 -0.28
CA ASP A 217 -6.01 -31.17 0.33
C ASP A 217 -6.12 -30.76 1.81
N PRO A 218 -6.40 -31.71 2.72
CA PRO A 218 -6.67 -31.39 4.12
C PRO A 218 -5.47 -30.80 4.89
N ALA A 219 -4.25 -30.94 4.34
CA ALA A 219 -3.07 -30.27 4.87
C ALA A 219 -3.20 -28.75 4.81
N VAL A 220 -4.06 -28.21 3.93
CA VAL A 220 -4.43 -26.79 3.89
C VAL A 220 -5.66 -26.55 4.74
N HIS A 221 -5.46 -25.90 5.90
CA HIS A 221 -6.51 -25.60 6.85
C HIS A 221 -6.21 -24.36 7.70
N ARG A 222 -7.24 -23.88 8.40
CA ARG A 222 -7.17 -22.76 9.34
C ARG A 222 -7.97 -23.09 10.59
N VAL A 223 -7.35 -22.94 11.76
CA VAL A 223 -8.01 -23.02 13.08
C VAL A 223 -8.29 -21.61 13.60
N ASP A 224 -9.52 -21.31 13.98
CA ASP A 224 -9.95 -19.99 14.47
C ASP A 224 -10.12 -19.99 16.01
N PHE A 225 -9.16 -19.39 16.72
CA PHE A 225 -9.18 -19.33 18.18
C PHE A 225 -10.25 -18.38 18.75
N PHE A 226 -10.94 -17.62 17.89
CA PHE A 226 -12.05 -16.75 18.28
C PHE A 226 -13.42 -17.44 18.17
N GLN A 227 -13.46 -18.69 17.69
CA GLN A 227 -14.66 -19.51 17.55
C GLN A 227 -14.51 -20.84 18.33
N PRO A 228 -14.48 -20.79 19.68
CA PRO A 228 -14.42 -21.99 20.51
C PRO A 228 -15.69 -22.84 20.40
N SER A 229 -15.57 -24.14 20.67
CA SER A 229 -16.72 -25.01 20.83
C SER A 229 -17.53 -24.64 22.08
N ARG A 230 -18.74 -25.18 22.21
CA ARG A 230 -19.58 -24.98 23.39
C ARG A 230 -18.88 -25.46 24.67
N ASN A 231 -18.17 -26.59 24.61
CA ASN A 231 -17.47 -27.14 25.76
C ASN A 231 -16.34 -26.22 26.23
N THR A 232 -15.51 -25.74 25.31
CA THR A 232 -14.44 -24.78 25.62
C THR A 232 -15.00 -23.46 26.14
N THR A 233 -16.10 -22.97 25.58
CA THR A 233 -16.78 -21.76 26.08
C THR A 233 -17.29 -21.95 27.49
N SER A 234 -17.97 -23.06 27.79
CA SER A 234 -18.46 -23.38 29.14
C SER A 234 -17.32 -23.47 30.16
N ARG A 235 -16.15 -24.01 29.75
CA ARG A 235 -14.94 -24.02 30.58
C ARG A 235 -14.45 -22.61 30.88
N TYR A 236 -14.38 -21.72 29.89
CA TYR A 236 -13.99 -20.32 30.11
C TYR A 236 -14.96 -19.57 31.01
N ILE A 237 -16.26 -19.81 30.88
CA ILE A 237 -17.26 -19.28 31.80
C ILE A 237 -16.98 -19.80 33.23
N SER A 238 -16.74 -21.10 33.39
CA SER A 238 -16.41 -21.67 34.69
C SER A 238 -15.17 -21.02 35.30
N LEU A 239 -14.09 -20.84 34.54
CA LEU A 239 -12.88 -20.18 35.02
C LEU A 239 -13.13 -18.73 35.45
N ALA A 240 -13.86 -17.97 34.61
CA ALA A 240 -14.21 -16.58 34.90
C ALA A 240 -15.06 -16.47 36.19
N THR A 241 -16.07 -17.34 36.35
CA THR A 241 -16.92 -17.35 37.56
C THR A 241 -16.14 -17.73 38.82
N THR A 242 -15.22 -18.70 38.73
CA THR A 242 -14.36 -19.07 39.86
C THR A 242 -13.44 -17.93 40.24
N ALA A 243 -12.80 -17.27 39.27
CA ALA A 243 -11.95 -16.11 39.52
C ALA A 243 -12.74 -14.94 40.15
N GLU A 244 -13.94 -14.64 39.64
CA GLU A 244 -14.79 -13.57 40.16
C GLU A 244 -15.23 -13.82 41.62
N LYS A 245 -15.60 -15.06 41.94
CA LYS A 245 -15.93 -15.46 43.32
C LYS A 245 -14.73 -15.34 44.26
N ALA A 246 -13.56 -15.78 43.82
CA ALA A 246 -12.34 -15.73 44.62
C ALA A 246 -11.90 -14.29 44.94
N MET A 247 -12.04 -13.38 43.97
CA MET A 247 -11.63 -11.98 44.12
C MET A 247 -12.66 -11.11 44.85
N HIS A 248 -13.92 -11.55 44.93
CA HIS A 248 -15.00 -10.82 45.61
C HIS A 248 -15.72 -11.71 46.64
N PRO A 249 -15.03 -12.20 47.69
CA PRO A 249 -15.61 -13.15 48.65
C PRO A 249 -16.76 -12.56 49.48
N ALA A 250 -16.85 -11.23 49.58
CA ALA A 250 -17.94 -10.53 50.26
C ALA A 250 -19.24 -10.46 49.42
N THR A 251 -19.18 -10.81 48.13
CA THR A 251 -20.34 -10.79 47.22
C THR A 251 -21.04 -12.15 47.24
N ASN A 252 -22.38 -12.16 47.17
CA ASN A 252 -23.15 -13.40 47.00
C ASN A 252 -22.60 -14.19 45.79
N PRO A 253 -22.22 -15.48 45.94
CA PRO A 253 -21.69 -16.30 44.86
C PRO A 253 -22.58 -16.35 43.61
N GLU A 254 -23.90 -16.29 43.76
CA GLU A 254 -24.84 -16.25 42.64
C GLU A 254 -24.75 -14.93 41.88
N ARG A 255 -24.57 -13.82 42.60
CA ARG A 255 -24.37 -12.50 42.00
C ARG A 255 -23.06 -12.44 41.20
N SER A 256 -21.98 -13.05 41.68
CA SER A 256 -20.72 -13.16 40.93
C SER A 256 -20.89 -13.95 39.63
N VAL A 257 -21.65 -15.05 39.66
CA VAL A 257 -21.98 -15.82 38.44
C VAL A 257 -22.81 -14.97 37.47
N CYS A 258 -23.85 -14.30 37.97
CA CYS A 258 -24.71 -13.45 37.15
C CYS A 258 -23.92 -12.33 36.47
N ARG A 259 -22.98 -11.69 37.17
CA ARG A 259 -22.11 -10.64 36.61
C ARG A 259 -21.31 -11.14 35.40
N VAL A 260 -20.68 -12.30 35.54
CA VAL A 260 -19.88 -12.91 34.47
C VAL A 260 -20.74 -13.27 33.26
N LEU A 261 -21.89 -13.92 33.50
CA LEU A 261 -22.81 -14.33 32.44
C LEU A 261 -23.40 -13.11 31.71
N THR A 262 -23.86 -12.10 32.46
CA THR A 262 -24.40 -10.86 31.88
C THR A 262 -23.34 -10.13 31.05
N ALA A 263 -22.10 -10.07 31.52
CA ALA A 263 -21.00 -9.48 30.77
C ALA A 263 -20.72 -10.23 29.46
N ALA A 264 -20.69 -11.56 29.51
CA ALA A 264 -20.46 -12.40 28.33
C ALA A 264 -21.64 -12.34 27.33
N GLU A 265 -22.88 -12.21 27.81
CA GLU A 265 -24.06 -12.04 26.96
C GLU A 265 -24.05 -10.67 26.26
N TYR A 266 -23.69 -9.62 26.98
CA TYR A 266 -23.68 -8.25 26.45
C TYR A 266 -22.53 -7.99 25.48
N SER A 267 -21.32 -8.47 25.80
CA SER A 267 -20.10 -8.12 25.08
C SER A 267 -19.47 -9.29 24.29
N GLY A 268 -20.08 -10.48 24.37
CA GLY A 268 -19.55 -11.71 23.80
C GLY A 268 -18.53 -12.40 24.71
N TRP A 269 -18.21 -13.66 24.41
CA TRP A 269 -17.34 -14.51 25.23
C TRP A 269 -15.90 -13.99 25.46
N PRO A 270 -15.24 -13.20 24.58
CA PRO A 270 -13.86 -12.78 24.83
C PRO A 270 -13.67 -11.96 26.11
N VAL A 271 -14.73 -11.33 26.62
CA VAL A 271 -14.67 -10.57 27.88
C VAL A 271 -14.41 -11.43 29.10
N LEU A 272 -14.66 -12.74 29.01
CA LEU A 272 -14.36 -13.70 30.08
C LEU A 272 -12.88 -13.64 30.49
N ALA A 273 -11.97 -13.28 29.57
CA ALA A 273 -10.55 -13.12 29.89
C ALA A 273 -10.29 -12.00 30.91
N HIS A 274 -11.07 -10.92 30.91
CA HIS A 274 -10.94 -9.87 31.93
C HIS A 274 -11.21 -10.44 33.33
N PHE A 275 -12.20 -11.33 33.46
CA PHE A 275 -12.51 -11.99 34.73
C PHE A 275 -11.46 -13.01 35.14
N ILE A 276 -10.97 -13.83 34.19
CA ILE A 276 -9.98 -14.88 34.44
C ILE A 276 -8.65 -14.29 34.95
N PHE A 277 -8.24 -13.14 34.41
CA PHE A 277 -6.95 -12.51 34.72
C PHE A 277 -7.09 -11.22 35.55
N GLN A 278 -8.19 -11.04 36.26
CA GLN A 278 -8.45 -9.83 37.04
C GLN A 278 -7.45 -9.61 38.20
N ASP A 279 -6.76 -10.68 38.62
CA ASP A 279 -5.73 -10.66 39.66
C ASP A 279 -4.32 -10.36 39.11
N LYS A 280 -4.14 -10.34 37.79
CA LYS A 280 -2.81 -10.20 37.16
C LYS A 280 -2.39 -8.75 37.02
N THR A 281 -1.09 -8.53 37.14
CA THR A 281 -0.44 -7.26 36.81
C THR A 281 -0.24 -7.10 35.30
N PRO A 282 -0.06 -5.87 34.80
CA PRO A 282 0.26 -5.62 33.40
C PRO A 282 1.55 -6.30 32.90
N ASP A 283 2.50 -6.57 33.80
CA ASP A 283 3.75 -7.26 33.45
C ASP A 283 3.54 -8.77 33.29
N GLU A 284 2.68 -9.39 34.12
CA GLU A 284 2.32 -10.80 34.03
C GLU A 284 1.43 -11.08 32.81
N ASN A 285 0.47 -10.19 32.53
CA ASN A 285 -0.37 -10.29 31.34
C ASN A 285 -0.69 -8.90 30.77
N LYS A 286 0.03 -8.55 29.70
CA LYS A 286 -0.10 -7.24 29.04
C LYS A 286 -1.48 -6.98 28.47
N ARG A 287 -2.22 -8.03 28.07
CA ARG A 287 -3.52 -7.90 27.39
C ARG A 287 -4.69 -7.88 28.37
N PHE A 288 -4.70 -8.81 29.32
CA PHE A 288 -5.77 -8.98 30.30
C PHE A 288 -5.17 -8.99 31.71
N ASN A 289 -5.47 -7.96 32.47
CA ASN A 289 -4.95 -7.70 33.81
C ASN A 289 -5.97 -6.90 34.63
N GLN A 290 -5.66 -6.66 35.90
CA GLN A 290 -6.46 -5.86 36.82
C GLN A 290 -6.88 -4.50 36.24
N ALA A 291 -5.94 -3.75 35.64
CA ALA A 291 -6.25 -2.44 35.06
C ALA A 291 -7.23 -2.55 33.88
N SER A 292 -7.06 -3.56 33.02
CA SER A 292 -7.99 -3.83 31.92
C SER A 292 -9.39 -4.24 32.42
N TYR A 293 -9.47 -4.96 33.54
CA TYR A 293 -10.74 -5.37 34.17
C TYR A 293 -11.47 -4.17 34.74
N HIS A 294 -10.78 -3.26 35.44
CA HIS A 294 -11.41 -2.03 35.94
C HIS A 294 -11.93 -1.16 34.79
N LYS A 295 -11.11 -0.97 33.75
CA LYS A 295 -11.52 -0.21 32.56
C LYS A 295 -12.73 -0.85 31.86
N PHE A 296 -12.80 -2.17 31.82
CA PHE A 296 -13.96 -2.89 31.29
C PHE A 296 -15.26 -2.57 32.05
N TRP A 297 -15.19 -2.27 33.35
CA TRP A 297 -16.37 -1.89 34.12
C TRP A 297 -16.78 -0.43 33.94
N GLU A 298 -16.00 0.43 33.29
CA GLU A 298 -16.34 1.84 33.08
C GLU A 298 -17.47 2.04 32.04
N TYR A 299 -17.86 1.01 31.29
CA TYR A 299 -18.94 1.09 30.31
C TYR A 299 -20.32 1.22 30.98
N PRO A 300 -21.03 2.37 30.84
CA PRO A 300 -22.26 2.64 31.58
C PRO A 300 -23.39 1.65 31.26
N ASP A 301 -23.49 1.19 30.02
CA ASP A 301 -24.56 0.30 29.60
C ASP A 301 -24.40 -1.12 30.16
N LEU A 302 -23.15 -1.59 30.28
CA LEU A 302 -22.83 -2.86 30.96
C LEU A 302 -23.19 -2.79 32.44
N GLN A 303 -22.83 -1.68 33.12
CA GLN A 303 -23.20 -1.49 34.53
C GLN A 303 -24.72 -1.53 34.72
N LYS A 304 -25.47 -0.85 33.85
CA LYS A 304 -26.95 -0.88 33.88
C LYS A 304 -27.50 -2.28 33.65
N ALA A 305 -26.93 -3.04 32.71
CA ALA A 305 -27.35 -4.42 32.43
C ALA A 305 -27.12 -5.32 33.66
N VAL A 306 -25.95 -5.21 34.30
CA VAL A 306 -25.64 -5.95 35.53
C VAL A 306 -26.55 -5.57 36.68
N VAL A 307 -26.82 -4.28 36.90
CA VAL A 307 -27.74 -3.84 37.97
C VAL A 307 -29.16 -4.36 37.72
N ARG A 308 -29.60 -4.41 36.46
CA ARG A 308 -30.94 -4.92 36.09
C ARG A 308 -31.06 -6.42 36.27
N ASN A 309 -30.06 -7.19 35.83
CA ASN A 309 -30.14 -8.64 35.74
C ASN A 309 -29.63 -9.35 37.00
N CYS A 310 -28.74 -8.71 37.76
CA CYS A 310 -28.07 -9.29 38.92
C CYS A 310 -28.48 -8.55 40.20
N SER A 311 -29.74 -8.76 40.60
CA SER A 311 -30.23 -8.34 41.92
C SER A 311 -29.58 -9.16 43.04
N ASN A 312 -29.60 -8.63 44.27
CA ASN A 312 -29.01 -9.28 45.46
C ASN A 312 -29.68 -10.62 45.80
#